data_AF-V4LZB3-F1
#
_entry.id   AF-V4LZB3-F1
#
_cell.length_a   1.000
_cell.length_b   1.000
_cell.length_c   1.000
_cell.angle_alpha   90.00
_cell.angle_beta   90.00
_cell.angle_gamma   90.00
#
_symmetry.space_group_name_H-M   'P 1'
#
loop_
_entity.id
_entity.type
_entity.pdbx_description
1 polymer ?
#
loop_
_entity_poly.entity_id
_entity_poly.type
_entity_poly.pdbx_seq_one_letter_code
_entity_poly.pdbx_strand_id
1 'polypeptide(L)'
;MEKAVDAFDGIIGWLTYFGHLYVTGGLRDLDDVIRAASSLALEELRDLISSLRSPRYAVILRALAGGRAPWAAIRRRLEDREGRSLNPATVSQLIGTLVKLGVVEEVNGEYAIADPVYRLAASRL
;
A
#
# COMPACT_ATOMS: atom_id res chain seq x y z
N MET A 1 1.05 -19.75 -15.95
CA MET A 1 1.95 -18.60 -16.17
C MET A 1 1.21 -17.26 -16.29
N GLU A 2 -0.10 -17.20 -16.02
CA GLU A 2 -0.90 -15.98 -16.22
C GLU A 2 -1.07 -15.13 -14.94
N LYS A 3 -0.90 -15.71 -13.74
CA LYS A 3 -1.11 -15.01 -12.45
C LYS A 3 -0.02 -14.02 -12.04
N ALA A 4 1.15 -14.08 -12.67
CA ALA A 4 2.23 -13.15 -12.38
C ALA A 4 1.92 -11.78 -12.99
N VAL A 5 1.40 -11.75 -14.23
CA VAL A 5 1.24 -10.52 -15.02
C VAL A 5 0.22 -9.57 -14.39
N ASP A 6 -0.89 -10.09 -13.84
CA ASP A 6 -1.91 -9.28 -13.15
C ASP A 6 -1.41 -8.62 -11.85
N ALA A 7 -0.35 -9.14 -11.24
CA ALA A 7 0.26 -8.54 -10.04
C ALA A 7 1.25 -7.41 -10.38
N PHE A 8 1.71 -7.32 -11.63
CA PHE A 8 2.83 -6.46 -12.04
C PHE A 8 2.44 -5.37 -13.05
N ASP A 9 1.16 -5.24 -13.40
CA ASP A 9 0.69 -4.37 -14.48
C ASP A 9 0.67 -2.87 -14.10
N GLY A 10 1.85 -2.31 -13.83
CA GLY A 10 2.00 -0.86 -13.71
C GLY A 10 3.34 -0.34 -13.19
N ILE A 11 4.19 -1.15 -12.53
CA ILE A 11 5.41 -0.62 -11.90
C ILE A 11 6.64 -1.38 -12.37
N ILE A 12 7.23 -0.82 -13.44
CA ILE A 12 8.46 -1.23 -14.11
C ILE A 12 9.61 -1.49 -13.12
N GLY A 13 9.62 -0.80 -11.97
CA GLY A 13 10.63 -0.93 -10.91
C GLY A 13 10.70 -2.32 -10.27
N TRP A 14 9.54 -2.92 -9.95
CA TRP A 14 9.50 -4.26 -9.37
C TRP A 14 9.82 -5.33 -10.42
N LEU A 15 9.28 -5.25 -11.64
CA LEU A 15 9.67 -6.19 -12.72
C LEU A 15 11.18 -6.19 -13.00
N THR A 16 11.82 -5.03 -12.95
CA THR A 16 13.28 -4.90 -13.12
C THR A 16 14.04 -5.53 -11.95
N TYR A 17 13.61 -5.25 -10.72
CA TYR A 17 14.20 -5.84 -9.50
C TYR A 17 14.01 -7.37 -9.46
N PHE A 18 12.83 -7.86 -9.80
CA PHE A 18 12.48 -9.27 -9.88
C PHE A 18 13.24 -9.98 -11.00
N GLY A 19 13.35 -9.37 -12.18
CA GLY A 19 14.15 -9.90 -13.29
C GLY A 19 15.62 -10.06 -12.91
N HIS A 20 16.18 -9.11 -12.15
CA HIS A 20 17.52 -9.24 -11.60
C HIS A 20 17.60 -10.40 -10.60
N LEU A 21 16.73 -10.45 -9.59
CA LEU A 21 16.73 -11.50 -8.55
C LEU A 21 16.55 -12.91 -9.11
N TYR A 22 15.70 -13.07 -10.13
CA TYR A 22 15.47 -14.35 -10.81
C TYR A 22 16.70 -14.82 -11.58
N VAL A 23 17.40 -13.90 -12.26
CA VAL A 23 18.56 -14.20 -13.10
C VAL A 23 19.85 -14.36 -12.29
N THR A 24 20.07 -13.55 -11.24
CA THR A 24 21.32 -13.54 -10.46
C THR A 24 21.23 -14.32 -9.15
N GLY A 25 20.05 -14.48 -8.57
CA GLY A 25 19.85 -15.07 -7.23
C GLY A 25 19.47 -16.55 -7.22
N GLY A 26 19.17 -17.16 -8.37
CA GLY A 26 18.76 -18.57 -8.43
C GLY A 26 17.43 -18.87 -7.72
N LEU A 27 16.59 -17.85 -7.47
CA LEU A 27 15.24 -18.00 -6.92
C LEU A 27 14.37 -18.74 -7.93
N ARG A 28 14.09 -20.02 -7.65
CA ARG A 28 13.36 -20.93 -8.56
C ARG A 28 11.84 -20.81 -8.45
N ASP A 29 11.33 -20.11 -7.44
CA ASP A 29 9.90 -20.00 -7.13
C ASP A 29 9.45 -18.54 -7.05
N LEU A 30 8.40 -18.21 -7.81
CA LEU A 30 7.75 -16.90 -7.85
C LEU A 30 7.25 -16.48 -6.45
N ASP A 31 6.80 -17.44 -5.64
CA ASP A 31 6.29 -17.17 -4.30
C ASP A 31 7.39 -16.61 -3.38
N ASP A 32 8.63 -17.07 -3.53
CA ASP A 32 9.77 -16.59 -2.74
C ASP A 32 10.08 -15.13 -3.09
N VAL A 33 9.98 -14.78 -4.38
CA VAL A 33 10.24 -13.41 -4.85
C VAL A 33 9.12 -12.46 -4.39
N ILE A 34 7.86 -12.89 -4.48
CA ILE A 34 6.72 -12.12 -3.96
C ILE A 34 6.86 -11.88 -2.46
N ARG A 35 7.30 -12.89 -1.69
CA ARG A 35 7.54 -12.72 -0.25
C ARG A 35 8.65 -11.72 0.03
N ALA A 36 9.78 -11.81 -0.67
CA ALA A 36 10.90 -10.89 -0.49
C ALA A 36 10.49 -9.43 -0.81
N ALA A 37 9.84 -9.20 -1.95
CA ALA A 37 9.37 -7.88 -2.33
C ALA A 37 8.31 -7.31 -1.37
N SER A 38 7.38 -8.16 -0.93
CA SER A 38 6.37 -7.75 0.06
C SER A 38 6.99 -7.39 1.42
N SER A 39 8.09 -8.04 1.82
CA SER A 39 8.84 -7.68 3.03
C SER A 39 9.56 -6.35 2.89
N LEU A 40 10.22 -6.11 1.75
CA LEU A 40 10.88 -4.83 1.47
C LEU A 40 9.87 -3.67 1.44
N ALA A 41 8.77 -3.85 0.71
CA ALA A 41 7.68 -2.88 0.68
C ALA A 41 7.09 -2.60 2.08
N LEU A 42 7.00 -3.61 2.95
CA LEU A 42 6.52 -3.43 4.32
C LEU A 42 7.48 -2.55 5.14
N GLU A 43 8.80 -2.70 4.96
CA GLU A 43 9.81 -1.85 5.58
C GLU A 43 9.70 -0.41 5.07
N GLU A 44 9.59 -0.21 3.76
CA GLU A 44 9.41 1.13 3.17
C GLU A 44 8.13 1.83 3.66
N LEU A 45 7.02 1.10 3.75
CA LEU A 45 5.77 1.64 4.30
C LEU A 45 5.93 1.99 5.79
N ARG A 46 6.65 1.19 6.58
CA ARG A 46 6.91 1.48 8.00
C ARG A 46 7.79 2.73 8.16
N ASP A 47 8.84 2.86 7.36
CA ASP A 47 9.72 4.02 7.35
C ASP A 47 8.98 5.29 6.93
N LEU A 48 8.14 5.18 5.90
CA LEU A 48 7.23 6.25 5.49
C LEU A 48 6.33 6.67 6.65
N ILE A 49 5.60 5.74 7.27
CA ILE A 49 4.69 6.03 8.39
C ILE A 49 5.45 6.69 9.55
N SER A 50 6.66 6.19 9.87
CA SER A 50 7.54 6.75 10.88
C SER A 50 7.91 8.21 10.56
N SER A 51 8.32 8.48 9.32
CA SER A 51 8.66 9.84 8.84
C SER A 51 7.47 10.81 8.90
N LEU A 52 6.26 10.32 8.64
CA LEU A 52 5.02 11.10 8.69
C LEU A 52 4.49 11.31 10.12
N ARG A 53 5.10 10.65 11.12
CA ARG A 53 4.86 10.83 12.56
C ARG A 53 3.39 10.67 12.99
N SER A 54 2.64 9.79 12.33
CA SER A 54 1.24 9.54 12.69
C SER A 54 0.82 8.09 12.45
N PRO A 55 0.31 7.36 13.46
CA PRO A 55 -0.15 5.99 13.29
C PRO A 55 -1.40 5.88 12.41
N ARG A 56 -2.08 7.01 12.12
CA ARG A 56 -3.26 7.05 11.25
C ARG A 56 -2.96 6.59 9.82
N TYR A 57 -1.77 6.87 9.32
CA TYR A 57 -1.37 6.44 7.98
C TYR A 57 -1.36 4.90 7.87
N ALA A 58 -0.89 4.20 8.91
CA ALA A 58 -0.96 2.74 8.96
C ALA A 58 -2.41 2.22 8.94
N VAL A 59 -3.34 2.90 9.61
CA VAL A 59 -4.77 2.55 9.61
C VAL A 59 -5.39 2.75 8.22
N ILE A 60 -5.08 3.86 7.55
CA ILE A 60 -5.55 4.13 6.19
C ILE A 60 -5.02 3.07 5.23
N LEU A 61 -3.71 2.81 5.23
CA LEU A 61 -3.09 1.83 4.34
C LEU A 61 -3.63 0.42 4.58
N ARG A 62 -3.81 -0.01 5.84
CA ARG A 62 -4.50 -1.28 6.15
C ARG A 62 -5.93 -1.32 5.63
N ALA A 63 -6.68 -0.22 5.75
CA ALA A 63 -8.05 -0.16 5.24
C ALA A 63 -8.11 -0.33 3.71
N LEU A 64 -7.10 0.14 3.00
CA LEU A 64 -6.98 0.05 1.53
C LEU A 64 -6.31 -1.24 1.06
N ALA A 65 -5.71 -2.03 1.95
CA ALA A 65 -5.09 -3.32 1.60
C ALA A 65 -6.11 -4.32 1.02
N GLY A 66 -7.38 -4.24 1.46
CA GLY A 66 -8.48 -5.07 0.96
C GLY A 66 -9.06 -4.63 -0.38
N GLY A 67 -8.61 -3.50 -0.94
CA GLY A 67 -9.13 -2.92 -2.17
C GLY A 67 -9.43 -1.44 -2.04
N ARG A 68 -10.05 -0.89 -3.09
CA ARG A 68 -10.46 0.52 -3.11
C ARG A 68 -11.56 0.80 -2.09
N ALA A 69 -11.54 1.98 -1.50
CA ALA A 69 -12.54 2.40 -0.53
C ALA A 69 -12.89 3.88 -0.67
N PRO A 70 -14.17 4.27 -0.49
CA PRO A 70 -14.57 5.66 -0.48
C PRO A 70 -14.06 6.37 0.78
N TRP A 71 -13.93 7.68 0.71
CA TRP A 71 -13.50 8.53 1.84
C TRP A 71 -14.22 8.20 3.16
N ALA A 72 -15.55 7.99 3.11
CA ALA A 72 -16.37 7.72 4.28
C ALA A 72 -15.99 6.40 4.97
N ALA A 73 -15.58 5.37 4.21
CA ALA A 73 -15.14 4.10 4.77
C ALA A 73 -13.78 4.24 5.47
N ILE A 74 -12.85 5.00 4.87
CA ILE A 74 -11.54 5.30 5.48
C ILE A 74 -11.71 6.08 6.79
N ARG A 75 -12.57 7.12 6.77
CA ARG A 75 -12.93 7.87 7.96
C ARG A 75 -13.47 6.96 9.07
N ARG A 76 -14.44 6.10 8.75
CA ARG A 76 -15.04 5.18 9.72
C ARG A 76 -13.98 4.29 10.36
N ARG A 77 -13.05 3.74 9.58
CA ARG A 77 -11.95 2.91 10.11
C ARG A 77 -11.03 3.67 11.07
N LEU A 78 -10.76 4.94 10.80
CA LEU A 78 -9.99 5.78 11.72
C LEU A 78 -10.75 6.09 13.00
N GLU A 79 -12.04 6.42 12.90
CA GLU A 79 -12.90 6.71 14.06
C GLU A 79 -13.09 5.46 14.94
N ASP A 80 -13.34 4.29 14.34
CA ASP A 80 -13.43 2.99 15.03
C ASP A 80 -12.14 2.69 15.81
N ARG A 81 -10.97 3.02 15.22
CA ARG A 81 -9.67 2.78 15.86
C ARG A 81 -9.38 3.72 17.02
N GLU A 82 -9.90 4.95 16.97
CA GLU A 82 -9.69 5.99 17.99
C GLU A 82 -10.81 6.08 19.04
N GLY A 83 -11.95 5.41 18.80
CA GLY A 83 -13.12 5.46 19.68
C GLY A 83 -13.79 6.84 19.73
N ARG A 84 -13.59 7.68 18.70
CA ARG A 84 -14.12 9.05 18.64
C ARG A 84 -14.28 9.53 17.20
N SER A 85 -15.14 10.52 17.01
CA SER A 85 -15.28 11.20 15.72
C SER A 85 -14.03 12.01 15.35
N LEU A 86 -13.72 12.05 14.06
CA LEU A 86 -12.63 12.85 13.50
C LEU A 86 -13.17 14.02 12.66
N ASN A 87 -12.43 15.12 12.67
CA ASN A 87 -12.72 16.25 11.79
C ASN A 87 -12.56 15.82 10.32
N PRO A 88 -13.56 16.04 9.45
CA PRO A 88 -13.47 15.72 8.03
C PRO A 88 -12.21 16.27 7.34
N ALA A 89 -11.82 17.51 7.65
CA ALA A 89 -10.65 18.13 7.05
C ALA A 89 -9.35 17.38 7.41
N THR A 90 -9.27 16.83 8.63
CA THR A 90 -8.12 16.01 9.05
C THR A 90 -8.04 14.71 8.25
N VAL A 91 -9.16 14.04 7.99
CA VAL A 91 -9.17 12.81 7.18
C VAL A 91 -8.74 13.11 5.75
N SER A 92 -9.30 14.16 5.15
CA SER A 92 -8.93 14.59 3.79
C SER A 92 -7.46 15.00 3.70
N GLN A 93 -6.90 15.65 4.72
CA GLN A 93 -5.48 15.98 4.77
C GLN A 93 -4.60 14.72 4.79
N LEU A 94 -4.95 13.71 5.61
CA LEU A 94 -4.19 12.46 5.70
C LEU A 94 -4.20 11.70 4.37
N ILE A 95 -5.38 11.53 3.76
CA ILE A 95 -5.50 10.86 2.45
C ILE A 95 -4.75 11.67 1.39
N GLY A 96 -4.92 13.00 1.38
CA GLY A 96 -4.24 13.90 0.44
C GLY A 96 -2.72 13.87 0.55
N THR A 97 -2.15 13.67 1.74
CA THR A 97 -0.70 13.44 1.92
C THR A 97 -0.26 12.16 1.21
N LEU A 98 -0.97 11.04 1.40
CA LEU A 98 -0.63 9.77 0.73
C LEU A 98 -0.78 9.85 -0.79
N VAL A 99 -1.77 10.63 -1.27
CA VAL A 99 -1.96 10.90 -2.71
C VAL A 99 -0.82 11.72 -3.28
N LYS A 100 -0.40 12.79 -2.59
CA LYS A 100 0.74 13.63 -3.03
C LYS A 100 2.05 12.85 -3.08
N LEU A 101 2.21 11.85 -2.23
CA LEU A 101 3.38 10.98 -2.19
C LEU A 101 3.31 9.83 -3.22
N GLY A 102 2.19 9.68 -3.93
CA GLY A 102 1.98 8.62 -4.93
C GLY A 102 1.75 7.22 -4.35
N VAL A 103 1.61 7.10 -3.02
CA VAL A 103 1.35 5.81 -2.34
C VAL A 103 -0.10 5.38 -2.51
N VAL A 104 -1.00 6.36 -2.56
CA VAL A 104 -2.44 6.18 -2.79
C VAL A 104 -2.83 6.96 -4.04
N GLU A 105 -3.78 6.45 -4.79
CA GLU A 105 -4.41 7.12 -5.92
C GLU A 105 -5.92 7.27 -5.68
N GLU A 106 -6.53 8.27 -6.32
CA GLU A 106 -7.97 8.44 -6.37
C GLU A 106 -8.51 7.95 -7.72
N VAL A 107 -9.42 6.99 -7.70
CA VAL A 107 -10.03 6.37 -8.87
C VAL A 107 -11.54 6.38 -8.69
N ASN A 108 -12.25 7.11 -9.54
CA ASN A 108 -13.73 7.20 -9.52
C ASN A 108 -14.33 7.58 -8.14
N GLY A 109 -13.67 8.47 -7.39
CA GLY A 109 -14.13 8.91 -6.06
C GLY A 109 -13.83 7.94 -4.92
N GLU A 110 -13.07 6.88 -5.19
CA GLU A 110 -12.53 5.96 -4.19
C GLU A 110 -11.00 6.03 -4.18
N TYR A 111 -10.40 5.61 -3.07
CA TYR A 111 -8.95 5.60 -2.90
C TYR A 111 -8.42 4.18 -2.94
N ALA A 112 -7.26 3.98 -3.56
CA ALA A 112 -6.58 2.69 -3.63
C ALA A 112 -5.07 2.87 -3.45
N ILE A 113 -4.38 1.85 -2.91
CA ILE A 113 -2.91 1.85 -2.94
C ILE A 113 -2.47 1.64 -4.38
N ALA A 114 -1.65 2.56 -4.89
CA ALA A 114 -1.24 2.60 -6.30
C ALA A 114 -0.38 1.39 -6.68
N ASP A 115 0.51 0.98 -5.78
CA ASP A 115 1.41 -0.15 -5.98
C ASP A 115 0.81 -1.47 -5.45
N PRO A 116 0.65 -2.52 -6.29
CA PRO A 116 0.13 -3.83 -5.85
C PRO A 116 0.97 -4.51 -4.76
N VAL A 117 2.29 -4.36 -4.78
CA VAL A 117 3.21 -4.88 -3.76
C VAL A 117 3.02 -4.13 -2.44
N TYR A 118 2.87 -2.81 -2.49
CA TYR A 118 2.52 -2.01 -1.31
C TYR A 118 1.14 -2.40 -0.77
N ARG A 119 0.18 -2.70 -1.65
CA ARG A 119 -1.15 -3.16 -1.24
C ARG A 119 -1.07 -4.49 -0.49
N LEU A 120 -0.30 -5.45 -1.02
CA LEU A 120 -0.06 -6.73 -0.35
C LEU A 120 0.63 -6.53 1.00
N ALA A 121 1.68 -5.71 1.04
CA ALA A 121 2.44 -5.41 2.25
C ALA A 121 1.58 -4.70 3.32
N ALA A 122 0.70 -3.79 2.91
CA ALA A 122 -0.15 -3.00 3.81
C ALA A 122 -1.08 -3.86 4.68
N SER A 123 -1.41 -5.09 4.26
CA SER A 123 -2.17 -6.04 5.08
C SER A 123 -1.46 -6.47 6.38
N ARG A 124 -0.13 -6.29 6.45
CA ARG A 124 0.75 -6.70 7.56
C ARG A 124 1.22 -5.53 8.44
N LEU A 125 0.74 -4.32 8.16
CA LEU A 125 1.07 -3.11 8.92
C LEU A 125 0.52 -3.12 10.34
#